data_AF-A0A2S6AYQ8-F1
#
_entry.id   AF-A0A2S6AYQ8-F1
#
_cell.length_a   1.000
_cell.length_b   1.000
_cell.length_c   1.000
_cell.angle_alpha   90.00
_cell.angle_beta   90.00
_cell.angle_gamma   90.00
#
_symmetry.space_group_name_H-M   'P 1'
#
loop_
_entity.id
_entity.type
_entity.pdbx_description
1 polymer ?
#
loop_
_entity_poly.entity_id
_entity_poly.type
_entity_poly.pdbx_seq_one_letter_code
_entity_poly.pdbx_strand_id
1 'polypeptide(L)' 'VNCALLVDRLAGLRGAEAFTASEPPGAEAPAWHGHLFTDAAGERWQEVNLQALSQQPQFLSIGA' A
#
# COMPACT_ATOMS: atom_id res chain seq x y z
N VAL A 1 -3.74 -5.40 16.84
CA VAL A 1 -4.46 -4.11 16.95
C VAL A 1 -5.51 -4.11 15.86
N ASN A 2 -6.76 -3.74 16.17
CA ASN A 2 -7.79 -3.54 15.14
C ASN A 2 -7.79 -2.06 14.77
N CYS A 3 -7.73 -1.75 13.48
CA CYS A 3 -7.74 -0.40 12.93
C CYS A 3 -8.54 -0.37 11.63
N ALA A 4 -8.93 0.82 11.20
CA ALA A 4 -9.62 1.04 9.93
C ALA A 4 -8.79 1.97 9.04
N LEU A 5 -8.83 1.72 7.73
CA LEU A 5 -8.29 2.63 6.72
C LEU A 5 -9.47 3.18 5.92
N LEU A 6 -9.68 4.50 5.97
CA LEU A 6 -10.65 5.17 5.12
C LEU A 6 -10.06 5.33 3.72
N VAL A 7 -10.80 4.90 2.70
CA VAL A 7 -10.40 5.02 1.29
C VAL A 7 -11.57 5.56 0.47
N ASP A 8 -11.27 6.25 -0.63
CA ASP A 8 -12.30 6.79 -1.53
C ASP A 8 -13.05 5.69 -2.28
N ARG A 9 -12.33 4.63 -2.69
CA ARG A 9 -12.88 3.54 -3.49
C ARG A 9 -12.09 2.24 -3.31
N LEU A 10 -12.81 1.12 -3.31
CA LEU A 10 -12.23 -0.21 -3.48
C LEU A 10 -12.31 -0.64 -4.95
N ALA A 11 -11.16 -0.85 -5.60
CA ALA A 11 -11.09 -1.24 -7.02
C ALA A 11 -11.34 -2.76 -7.26
N GLY A 12 -11.53 -3.54 -6.20
CA GLY A 12 -11.66 -5.00 -6.24
C GLY A 12 -10.36 -5.73 -5.94
N LEU A 13 -10.40 -7.06 -6.06
CA LEU A 13 -9.23 -7.93 -5.86
C LEU A 13 -8.44 -8.04 -7.17
N ARG A 14 -7.11 -8.06 -7.07
CA ARG A 14 -6.21 -8.36 -8.19
C ARG A 14 -5.13 -9.34 -7.77
N GLY A 15 -4.80 -10.25 -8.68
CA GLY A 15 -3.62 -11.11 -8.57
C GLY A 15 -2.38 -10.45 -9.16
N ALA A 16 -1.24 -11.12 -9.01
CA ALA A 16 0.06 -10.64 -9.52
C ALA A 16 0.07 -10.51 -11.05
N GLU A 17 -0.71 -11.33 -11.74
CA GLU A 17 -0.87 -11.34 -13.20
C GLU A 17 -1.48 -10.04 -13.77
N ALA A 18 -2.07 -9.20 -12.92
CA ALA A 18 -2.59 -7.89 -13.33
C ALA A 18 -1.49 -6.84 -13.54
N PHE A 19 -0.25 -7.14 -13.16
CA PHE A 19 0.88 -6.21 -13.21
C PHE A 19 1.93 -6.63 -14.24
N THR A 20 2.44 -5.65 -14.97
CA THR A 20 3.46 -5.83 -16.00
C THR A 20 4.88 -5.56 -15.48
N ALA A 21 5.00 -4.82 -14.38
CA ALA A 21 6.26 -4.56 -13.70
C ALA A 21 6.09 -4.52 -12.18
N SER A 22 7.16 -4.84 -11.47
CA SER A 22 7.29 -4.68 -10.02
C SER A 22 8.68 -4.15 -9.68
N GLU A 23 8.72 -3.10 -8.88
CA GLU A 23 9.93 -2.44 -8.41
C GLU A 23 9.94 -2.48 -6.87
N PRO A 24 11.09 -2.79 -6.23
CA PRO A 24 11.17 -2.73 -4.78
C PRO A 24 10.97 -1.29 -4.28
N PRO A 25 10.56 -1.09 -3.01
CA PRO A 25 10.52 0.24 -2.42
C PRO A 25 11.91 0.89 -2.46
N GLY A 26 11.94 2.22 -2.61
CA GLY A 26 13.18 2.99 -2.55
C GLY A 26 13.85 2.90 -1.17
N ALA A 27 15.15 3.20 -1.10
CA ALA A 27 15.94 3.08 0.12
C ALA A 27 15.38 3.93 1.30
N GLU A 28 14.79 5.07 0.99
CA GLU A 28 14.20 6.00 1.97
C GLU A 28 12.68 5.83 2.14
N ALA A 29 12.11 4.75 1.58
CA ALA A 29 10.68 4.53 1.68
C ALA A 29 10.28 4.18 3.13
N PRO A 30 9.10 4.62 3.60
CA PRO A 30 8.57 4.18 4.89
C PRO A 30 8.45 2.66 4.96
N ALA A 31 8.63 2.08 6.15
CA ALA A 31 8.58 0.63 6.35
C ALA A 31 7.24 -0.05 5.98
N TRP A 32 6.18 0.74 5.78
CA TRP A 32 4.87 0.27 5.35
C TRP A 32 4.66 0.38 3.82
N HIS A 33 5.62 0.91 3.07
CA HIS A 33 5.64 0.82 1.61
C HIS A 33 6.20 -0.54 1.19
N GLY A 34 5.39 -1.30 0.45
CA GLY A 34 5.86 -2.46 -0.29
C GLY A 34 6.35 -2.09 -1.68
N HIS A 35 6.22 -3.03 -2.61
CA HIS A 35 6.61 -2.83 -4.00
C HIS A 35 5.75 -1.77 -4.70
N LEU A 36 6.34 -1.12 -5.70
CA LEU A 36 5.61 -0.38 -6.72
C LEU A 36 5.30 -1.33 -7.87
N PHE A 37 4.03 -1.40 -8.26
CA PHE A 37 3.59 -2.17 -9.40
C PHE A 37 3.15 -1.25 -10.53
N THR A 38 3.33 -1.69 -11.76
CA THR A 38 2.74 -1.02 -12.95
C THR A 38 1.79 -2.00 -13.60
N ASP A 39 0.55 -1.59 -13.89
CA ASP A 39 -0.42 -2.44 -14.56
C ASP A 39 -0.29 -2.38 -16.10
N ALA A 40 -1.15 -3.12 -16.81
CA ALA A 40 -1.14 -3.14 -18.27
C ALA A 40 -1.59 -1.82 -18.92
N ALA A 41 -2.29 -0.95 -18.18
CA ALA A 41 -2.66 0.39 -18.62
C ALA A 41 -1.56 1.42 -18.33
N GLY A 42 -0.46 1.02 -17.66
CA GLY A 42 0.63 1.90 -17.24
C GLY A 42 0.35 2.63 -15.94
N GLU A 43 -0.74 2.31 -15.22
CA GLU A 43 -1.04 2.91 -13.93
C GLU A 43 -0.09 2.36 -12.86
N ARG A 44 0.37 3.23 -11.95
CA ARG A 44 1.29 2.86 -10.88
C ARG A 44 0.53 2.60 -9.59
N TRP A 45 0.80 1.46 -8.99
CA TRP A 45 0.17 1.00 -7.76
C TRP A 45 1.21 0.89 -6.66
N GLN A 46 0.98 1.58 -5.53
CA GLN A 46 1.80 1.42 -4.33
C GLN A 46 1.22 0.30 -3.47
N GLU A 47 2.01 -0.75 -3.24
CA GLU A 47 1.68 -1.74 -2.22
C GLU A 47 1.82 -1.13 -0.83
N VAL A 48 0.83 -1.37 0.03
CA VAL A 48 0.81 -0.92 1.42
C VAL A 48 0.83 -2.13 2.33
N ASN A 49 1.90 -2.28 3.11
CA ASN A 49 1.98 -3.30 4.15
C ASN A 49 1.11 -2.88 5.35
N LEU A 50 -0.14 -3.35 5.37
CA LEU A 50 -1.11 -3.02 6.40
C LEU A 50 -0.68 -3.48 7.80
N GLN A 51 0.09 -4.56 7.91
CA GLN A 51 0.64 -5.00 9.20
C GLN A 51 1.62 -3.96 9.74
N ALA A 52 2.61 -3.55 8.94
CA ALA A 52 3.59 -2.53 9.33
C ALA A 52 2.93 -1.17 9.59
N LEU A 53 1.94 -0.80 8.78
CA LEU A 53 1.17 0.44 8.95
C LEU A 53 0.39 0.43 10.28
N SER A 54 -0.24 -0.69 10.64
CA SER A 54 -1.01 -0.84 11.88
C SER A 54 -0.17 -0.71 13.16
N GLN A 55 1.16 -0.74 13.05
CA GLN A 55 2.09 -0.55 14.18
C GLN A 55 2.57 0.91 14.30
N GLN A 56 2.28 1.77 13.33
CA GLN A 56 2.75 3.17 13.36
C GLN A 56 1.90 3.98 14.34
N PRO A 57 2.50 4.57 15.40
CA PRO A 57 1.75 5.36 16.38
C PRO A 57 0.96 6.52 15.73
N GLN A 58 1.52 7.15 14.70
CA GLN A 58 0.90 8.24 13.96
C GLN A 58 -0.35 7.79 13.20
N PHE A 59 -0.36 6.55 12.68
CA PHE A 59 -1.51 5.98 11.99
C PHE A 59 -2.64 5.61 12.97
N LEU A 60 -2.27 5.11 14.15
CA LEU A 60 -3.23 4.77 15.21
C LEU A 60 -3.77 6.00 15.95
N SER A 61 -3.11 7.16 15.83
CA SER A 61 -3.57 8.41 16.40
C SER A 61 -4.68 9.01 15.53
N ILE A 62 -5.91 8.56 15.75
CA ILE A 62 -7.10 9.12 15.09
C ILE A 62 -7.49 10.42 15.81
N GLY A 63 -6.78 11.51 15.49
CA GLY A 63 -7.05 12.85 15.99
C GLY A 63 -6.57 13.12 17.43
N ALA A 64 -5.58 13.99 17.56
CA ALA A 64 -5.38 14.84 18.73
C ALA A 64 -5.85 16.26 18.38
#